data_AF-A0A1A3NIT1-F1
#
_entry.id   AF-A0A1A3NIT1-F1
#
_cell.length_a   1.000
_cell.length_b   1.000
_cell.length_c   1.000
_cell.angle_alpha   90.00
_cell.angle_beta   90.00
_cell.angle_gamma   90.00
#
_symmetry.space_group_name_H-M   'P 1'
#
loop_
_entity.id
_entity.type
_entity.pdbx_description
1 polymer ?
#
loop_
_entity_poly.entity_id
_entity_poly.type
_entity_poly.pdbx_seq_one_letter_code
_entity_poly.pdbx_strand_id
1 'polypeptide(L)'
;MTDQVLQADLDALGRLRPQISALVWQVTQGLPHEIPAGGTVDADAVPSLVAAQQMSTRTLPVVKTVVAGRFTKVAEMIDLARRSFLASEEELLTVVNKVPTLLRPPTSG
;
A
#
# COMPACT_ATOMS: atom_id res chain seq x y z
N MET A 1 24.36 -4.33 -13.26
CA MET A 1 23.43 -5.41 -12.85
C MET A 1 22.51 -4.95 -11.71
N THR A 2 23.04 -4.23 -10.70
CA THR A 2 22.27 -3.66 -9.58
C THR A 2 21.20 -2.64 -10.01
N ASP A 3 21.48 -1.75 -10.98
CA ASP A 3 20.50 -0.74 -11.42
C ASP A 3 19.25 -1.32 -12.09
N GLN A 4 19.40 -2.40 -12.87
CA GLN A 4 18.25 -3.05 -13.50
C GLN A 4 17.35 -3.74 -12.48
N VAL A 5 17.93 -4.30 -11.41
CA VAL A 5 17.17 -4.89 -10.31
C VAL A 5 16.45 -3.80 -9.53
N LEU A 6 17.14 -2.71 -9.19
CA LEU A 6 16.55 -1.57 -8.50
C LEU A 6 15.38 -0.96 -9.29
N GLN A 7 15.54 -0.77 -10.60
CA GLN A 7 14.48 -0.25 -11.46
C GLN A 7 13.27 -1.20 -11.50
N ALA A 8 13.50 -2.50 -11.59
CA ALA A 8 12.43 -3.50 -11.56
C ALA A 8 11.68 -3.50 -10.22
N ASP A 9 12.39 -3.34 -9.11
CA ASP A 9 11.80 -3.24 -7.77
C ASP A 9 10.98 -1.95 -7.61
N LEU A 10 11.46 -0.80 -8.11
CA LEU A 10 10.71 0.46 -8.09
C LEU A 10 9.43 0.39 -8.92
N ASP A 11 9.48 -0.26 -10.08
CA ASP A 11 8.31 -0.51 -10.92
C ASP A 11 7.33 -1.45 -10.21
N ALA A 12 7.82 -2.50 -9.54
CA ALA A 12 6.99 -3.40 -8.75
C ALA A 12 6.30 -2.67 -7.58
N LEU A 13 7.04 -1.85 -6.83
CA LEU A 13 6.48 -1.01 -5.76
C LEU A 13 5.43 -0.02 -6.31
N GLY A 14 5.70 0.57 -7.48
CA GLY A 14 4.76 1.45 -8.18
C GLY A 14 3.44 0.75 -8.54
N ARG A 15 3.49 -0.53 -8.93
CA ARG A 15 2.30 -1.36 -9.23
C ARG A 15 1.59 -1.87 -7.98
N LEU A 16 2.33 -2.11 -6.89
CA LEU A 16 1.79 -2.67 -5.66
C LEU A 16 0.88 -1.67 -4.92
N ARG A 17 1.24 -0.38 -4.92
CA ARG A 17 0.45 0.68 -4.28
C ARG A 17 -1.03 0.73 -4.75
N PRO A 18 -1.35 0.85 -6.05
CA PRO A 18 -2.74 0.90 -6.51
C PRO A 18 -3.50 -0.40 -6.23
N GLN A 19 -2.83 -1.56 -6.24
CA GLN A 19 -3.46 -2.84 -5.89
C GLN A 19 -3.87 -2.88 -4.41
N ILE A 20 -3.01 -2.39 -3.50
CA ILE A 20 -3.34 -2.29 -2.09
C ILE A 20 -4.47 -1.29 -1.86
N SER A 21 -4.47 -0.16 -2.56
CA SER A 21 -5.58 0.81 -2.49
C SER A 21 -6.91 0.20 -2.97
N ALA A 22 -6.90 -0.60 -4.03
CA ALA A 22 -8.09 -1.32 -4.49
C ALA A 22 -8.57 -2.35 -3.43
N LEU A 23 -7.65 -3.05 -2.77
CA LEU A 23 -7.98 -3.99 -1.70
C LEU A 23 -8.59 -3.28 -0.48
N VAL A 24 -8.03 -2.13 -0.08
CA VAL A 24 -8.61 -1.27 0.97
C VAL A 24 -10.06 -0.93 0.63
N TRP A 25 -10.30 -0.46 -0.60
CA TRP A 25 -11.64 -0.11 -1.05
C TRP A 25 -12.60 -1.31 -0.98
N GLN A 26 -12.18 -2.49 -1.44
CA GLN A 26 -12.98 -3.71 -1.37
C GLN A 26 -13.32 -4.12 0.07
N VAL A 27 -12.36 -4.02 0.99
CA VAL A 27 -12.57 -4.33 2.40
C VAL A 27 -13.54 -3.34 3.05
N THR A 28 -13.46 -2.06 2.71
CA THR A 28 -14.32 -1.01 3.28
C THR A 28 -15.74 -1.04 2.71
N GLN A 29 -15.87 -1.11 1.38
CA GLN A 29 -17.17 -1.07 0.70
C GLN A 29 -17.90 -2.41 0.73
N GLY A 30 -17.18 -3.49 0.99
CA GLY A 30 -17.72 -4.83 0.92
C GLY A 30 -17.64 -5.42 -0.49
N LEU A 31 -17.75 -6.74 -0.55
CA LEU A 31 -17.90 -7.48 -1.80
C LEU A 31 -19.38 -7.46 -2.24
N PRO A 32 -19.69 -7.58 -3.54
CA PRO A 32 -21.07 -7.58 -4.05
C PRO A 32 -21.99 -8.69 -3.50
N HIS A 33 -21.47 -9.61 -2.67
CA HIS A 33 -22.24 -10.66 -1.99
C HIS A 33 -22.20 -10.54 -0.45
N GLU A 34 -21.88 -9.36 0.07
CA GLU A 34 -21.86 -9.17 1.51
C GLU A 34 -23.24 -9.23 2.15
N ILE A 35 -23.26 -9.81 3.35
CA ILE A 35 -24.43 -9.83 4.22
C ILE A 35 -24.80 -8.37 4.53
N PRO A 36 -26.03 -7.93 4.24
CA PRO A 36 -26.46 -6.57 4.54
C PRO A 36 -26.21 -6.25 6.01
N ALA A 37 -25.46 -5.18 6.27
CA ALA A 37 -25.25 -4.67 7.64
C ALA A 37 -26.53 -4.02 8.22
N GLY A 38 -27.68 -4.16 7.55
CA GLY A 38 -28.96 -3.57 7.91
C GLY A 38 -30.01 -4.63 8.11
N GLY A 39 -30.58 -4.66 9.32
CA GLY A 39 -31.71 -5.51 9.68
C GLY A 39 -32.17 -5.19 11.10
N THR A 40 -33.49 -5.13 11.30
CA THR A 40 -34.08 -5.08 12.64
C THR A 40 -34.33 -6.52 13.09
N VAL A 41 -33.74 -6.90 14.22
CA VAL A 41 -34.04 -8.18 14.84
C VAL A 41 -35.26 -8.00 15.73
N ASP A 42 -36.25 -8.87 15.54
CA ASP A 42 -37.47 -8.88 16.36
C ASP A 42 -37.14 -9.18 17.82
N ALA A 43 -37.96 -8.68 18.75
CA ALA A 43 -37.69 -8.79 20.19
C ALA A 43 -37.66 -10.26 20.68
N ASP A 44 -38.38 -11.14 19.99
CA ASP A 44 -38.48 -12.58 20.27
C ASP A 44 -37.53 -13.44 19.43
N ALA A 45 -36.55 -12.84 18.75
CA ALA A 45 -35.61 -13.58 17.93
C ALA A 45 -34.75 -14.55 18.74
N VAL A 46 -34.48 -15.72 18.14
CA VAL A 46 -33.60 -16.71 18.73
C VAL A 46 -32.19 -16.13 18.99
N PRO A 47 -31.51 -16.50 20.10
CA PRO A 47 -30.24 -15.88 20.48
C PRO A 47 -29.13 -15.93 19.42
N SER A 48 -29.11 -16.98 18.60
CA SER A 48 -28.16 -17.12 17.48
C SER A 48 -28.35 -16.05 16.42
N LEU A 49 -29.59 -15.64 16.15
CA LEU A 49 -29.91 -14.58 15.18
C LEU A 49 -29.50 -13.20 15.72
N VAL A 50 -29.73 -12.95 17.01
CA VAL A 50 -29.24 -11.73 17.69
C VAL A 50 -27.72 -11.64 17.61
N ALA A 51 -27.01 -12.74 17.90
CA ALA A 51 -25.55 -12.80 17.83
C ALA A 51 -25.03 -12.55 16.40
N ALA A 52 -25.65 -13.17 15.39
CA ALA A 52 -25.30 -12.95 13.99
C ALA A 52 -25.52 -11.48 13.56
N GLN A 53 -26.59 -10.84 14.05
CA GLN A 53 -26.84 -9.43 13.79
C GLN A 53 -25.80 -8.53 14.45
N GLN A 54 -25.45 -8.78 15.72
CA GLN A 54 -24.40 -8.01 16.41
C GLN A 54 -23.04 -8.17 15.72
N MET A 55 -22.72 -9.38 15.29
CA MET A 55 -21.52 -9.65 14.50
C MET A 55 -21.50 -8.82 13.21
N SER A 56 -22.62 -8.81 12.47
CA SER A 56 -22.73 -8.13 11.18
C SER A 56 -22.76 -6.60 11.29
N THR A 57 -23.42 -6.06 12.33
CA THR A 57 -23.65 -4.62 12.51
C THR A 57 -22.56 -3.90 13.31
N ARG A 58 -21.84 -4.60 14.19
CA ARG A 58 -20.83 -4.00 15.08
C ARG A 58 -19.44 -4.56 14.82
N THR A 59 -19.29 -5.89 14.92
CA THR A 59 -17.96 -6.51 14.90
C THR A 59 -17.32 -6.45 13.51
N LEU A 60 -18.03 -6.85 12.45
CA LEU A 60 -17.49 -6.86 11.09
C LEU A 60 -17.06 -5.46 10.61
N PRO A 61 -17.84 -4.37 10.80
CA PRO A 61 -17.39 -3.02 10.46
C PRO A 61 -16.10 -2.59 11.17
N VAL A 62 -15.95 -2.92 12.45
CA VAL A 62 -14.73 -2.61 13.22
C VAL A 62 -13.53 -3.37 12.63
N VAL A 63 -13.69 -4.67 12.37
CA VAL A 63 -12.62 -5.50 11.77
C VAL A 63 -12.20 -4.96 10.40
N LYS A 64 -13.17 -4.64 9.53
CA LYS A 64 -12.89 -4.05 8.22
C LYS A 64 -12.09 -2.75 8.33
N THR A 65 -12.46 -1.89 9.26
CA THR A 65 -11.78 -0.61 9.49
C THR A 65 -10.32 -0.82 9.91
N VAL A 66 -10.06 -1.75 10.83
CA VAL A 66 -8.71 -2.09 11.28
C VAL A 66 -7.86 -2.65 10.13
N VAL A 67 -8.42 -3.57 9.35
CA VAL A 67 -7.73 -4.19 8.20
C VAL A 67 -7.42 -3.14 7.13
N ALA A 68 -8.40 -2.31 6.77
CA ALA A 68 -8.25 -1.21 5.81
C ALA A 68 -7.18 -0.20 6.27
N GLY A 69 -7.17 0.16 7.56
CA GLY A 69 -6.15 1.04 8.13
C GLY A 69 -4.74 0.44 8.03
N ARG A 70 -4.60 -0.86 8.28
CA ARG A 70 -3.30 -1.55 8.14
C ARG A 70 -2.81 -1.53 6.70
N PHE A 71 -3.67 -1.83 5.73
CA PHE A 71 -3.30 -1.79 4.31
C PHE A 71 -2.98 -0.37 3.83
N THR A 72 -3.69 0.64 4.32
CA THR A 72 -3.36 2.05 4.06
C THR A 72 -1.95 2.38 4.52
N LYS A 73 -1.59 1.99 5.75
CA LYS A 73 -0.23 2.18 6.28
C LYS A 73 0.84 1.46 5.45
N VAL A 74 0.54 0.26 4.95
CA VAL A 74 1.46 -0.46 4.04
C VAL A 74 1.65 0.30 2.73
N ALA A 75 0.58 0.84 2.14
CA ALA A 75 0.66 1.65 0.93
C ALA A 75 1.51 2.92 1.14
N GLU A 76 1.37 3.59 2.29
CA GLU A 76 2.20 4.74 2.67
C GLU A 76 3.68 4.36 2.80
N MET A 77 3.99 3.23 3.44
CA MET A 77 5.37 2.74 3.57
C MET A 77 5.99 2.39 2.21
N ILE A 78 5.23 1.77 1.31
CA ILE A 78 5.67 1.48 -0.07
C ILE A 78 6.00 2.78 -0.81
N ASP A 79 5.14 3.79 -0.69
CA ASP A 79 5.34 5.06 -1.36
C ASP A 79 6.54 5.82 -0.79
N LEU A 80 6.71 5.79 0.54
CA LEU A 80 7.89 6.34 1.21
C LEU A 80 9.18 5.66 0.74
N ALA A 81 9.21 4.33 0.73
CA ALA A 81 10.37 3.56 0.29
C ALA A 81 10.73 3.87 -1.16
N ARG A 82 9.74 3.90 -2.07
CA ARG A 82 9.95 4.25 -3.48
C ARG A 82 10.55 5.65 -3.62
N ARG A 83 10.04 6.64 -2.89
CA ARG A 83 10.57 8.02 -2.91
C ARG A 83 11.99 8.08 -2.36
N SER A 84 12.29 7.38 -1.26
CA SER A 84 13.63 7.40 -0.68
C SER A 84 14.68 6.76 -1.59
N PHE A 85 14.32 5.68 -2.29
CA PHE A 85 15.22 5.06 -3.26
C PHE A 85 15.48 5.99 -4.46
N LEU A 86 14.44 6.60 -5.04
CA LEU A 86 14.61 7.58 -6.12
C LEU A 86 15.47 8.78 -5.71
N ALA A 87 15.25 9.32 -4.50
CA ALA A 87 16.07 10.43 -3.98
C ALA A 87 17.53 10.01 -3.79
N SER A 88 17.78 8.80 -3.27
CA SER A 88 19.14 8.29 -3.09
C SER A 88 19.87 8.05 -4.42
N GLU A 89 19.14 7.65 -5.48
CA GLU A 89 19.68 7.51 -6.82
C GLU A 89 20.05 8.86 -7.44
N GLU A 90 19.20 9.88 -7.27
CA GLU A 90 19.48 11.25 -7.73
C GLU A 90 20.68 11.87 -6.99
N GLU A 91 20.79 11.64 -5.68
CA GLU A 91 21.94 12.06 -4.88
C GLU A 91 23.23 11.33 -5.31
N LEU A 92 23.16 10.01 -5.55
CA LEU A 92 24.29 9.23 -6.06
C LEU A 92 24.74 9.70 -7.44
N LEU A 93 23.80 9.93 -8.38
CA LEU A 93 24.11 10.49 -9.70
C LEU A 93 24.72 11.88 -9.58
N THR A 94 24.24 12.71 -8.66
CA THR A 94 24.79 14.05 -8.42
C THR A 94 26.21 13.98 -7.86
N VAL A 95 26.49 13.05 -6.93
CA VAL A 95 27.83 12.83 -6.39
C VAL A 95 28.76 12.28 -7.47
N VAL A 96 28.35 11.26 -8.23
CA VAL A 96 29.16 10.69 -9.34
C VAL A 96 29.47 11.74 -10.41
N ASN A 97 28.50 12.60 -10.77
CA ASN A 97 28.72 13.68 -11.74
C ASN A 97 29.54 14.86 -11.19
N LYS A 98 29.66 15.00 -9.87
CA LYS A 98 30.46 16.05 -9.21
C LYS A 98 31.84 15.58 -8.75
N VAL A 99 32.12 14.27 -8.75
CA VAL A 99 33.46 13.75 -8.46
C VAL A 99 34.38 14.13 -9.62
N PRO A 100 35.46 14.91 -9.40
CA PRO A 100 36.42 15.22 -10.45
C PRO A 100 37.05 13.93 -10.95
N THR A 101 36.91 13.63 -12.25
CA THR A 101 37.59 12.49 -12.84
C THR A 101 39.10 12.75 -12.82
N LEU A 102 39.91 11.79 -12.34
CA LEU A 102 41.38 11.85 -12.38
C LEU A 102 41.96 11.73 -13.80
N LEU A 103 41.10 11.66 -14.82
CA LEU A 103 41.50 11.68 -16.22
C LEU A 103 42.07 13.06 -16.55
N ARG A 104 43.40 13.10 -16.72
CA ARG A 104 44.11 14.24 -17.31
C ARG A 104 43.46 14.51 -18.69
N PRO A 105 43.05 15.75 -18.98
CA PRO A 105 42.56 16.11 -20.31
C PRO A 105 43.61 15.72 -21.37
N PRO A 106 43.21 15.18 -22.54
CA PRO A 106 44.15 14.92 -23.61
C PRO A 106 44.85 16.24 -23.95
N THR A 107 46.17 16.22 -23.86
CA THR A 107 47.01 17.36 -24.21
C THR A 107 46.86 17.59 -25.71
N SER A 108 46.15 18.65 -26.09
CA SER A 108 46.20 19.20 -27.45
C SER A 108 47.64 19.63 -27.71
N GLY A 109 48.28 19.01 -28.70
CA GLY A 109 49.61 19.39 -29.20
C GLY A 109 49.60 20.71 -29.96
#